data_AF-A0A8J2TT83-F1
#
_entry.id   AF-A0A8J2TT83-F1
#
_cell.length_a   1.000
_cell.length_b   1.000
_cell.length_c   1.000
_cell.angle_alpha   90.00
_cell.angle_beta   90.00
_cell.angle_gamma   90.00
#
_symmetry.space_group_name_H-M   'P 1'
#
loop_
_entity.id
_entity.type
_entity.pdbx_description
1 polymer ?
#
loop_
_entity_poly.entity_id
_entity_poly.type
_entity_poly.pdbx_seq_one_letter_code
_entity_poly.pdbx_strand_id
1 'polypeptide(L)'
;MKPLFIIFGLFYVGFISAQSNLFISTNEASYVDQVISGSSTQDVSPIPFNPSENITFDKKMTFSANTNSGISSTSQFLVNSNKGYMGMDKEMIERFAGITLPDDEDFKVEYRITATNGKTYYFVEIQGVKYVMNRLPINMVEADQTNMSVKKFNQNFSQTGTTLNVSSQNFQSKEYTATSPDTGRPVNVYVAEQNNVNLPPTNTPKTVGIFGLGYIYTDNKTQLVTRLENDNGTAELERVENTNVSINGNSYLKYETKVQNDNEYMSDVTEDVFRKKRENISESPSQQADISNKSLEILALEEEMESKRKRTINKYIEDGSPTEKNSEYMLESLDPKDMVTVQKLQCEKRIIEIDKKLGRMSNNNPDYTRLVNEKRCLETKIVDYKKAETKMIEIKDLHAENPHEGNKEKMNYFFTEVSQNIMARRCDN
;
A
#
# COMPACT_ATOMS: atom_id res chain seq x y z
N MET A 1 16.62 -17.82 7.49
CA MET A 1 16.31 -16.59 6.74
C MET A 1 17.63 -15.94 6.35
N LYS A 2 18.01 -15.95 5.07
CA LYS A 2 19.22 -15.26 4.61
C LYS A 2 18.89 -13.76 4.45
N PRO A 3 19.76 -12.84 4.90
CA PRO A 3 19.53 -11.42 4.70
C PRO A 3 19.73 -11.10 3.22
N LEU A 4 18.66 -10.71 2.54
CA LEU A 4 18.76 -10.11 1.21
C LEU A 4 19.28 -8.69 1.40
N PHE A 5 20.58 -8.49 1.21
CA PHE A 5 21.15 -7.16 1.01
C PHE A 5 20.74 -6.68 -0.38
N ILE A 6 19.83 -5.72 -0.46
CA ILE A 6 19.50 -5.02 -1.71
C ILE A 6 20.32 -3.75 -1.76
N ILE A 7 21.25 -3.71 -2.72
CA ILE A 7 21.98 -2.51 -3.12
C ILE A 7 21.29 -2.00 -4.39
N PHE A 8 20.83 -0.75 -4.34
CA PHE A 8 20.31 0.13 -5.42
C PHE A 8 18.84 0.03 -5.87
N GLY A 9 18.10 1.09 -5.49
CA GLY A 9 16.96 1.69 -6.21
C GLY A 9 17.13 3.21 -6.46
N LEU A 10 18.32 3.78 -6.22
CA LEU A 10 18.56 5.24 -6.28
C LEU A 10 18.40 5.85 -7.70
N PHE A 11 18.48 5.04 -8.75
CA PHE A 11 18.21 5.44 -10.14
C PHE A 11 16.77 5.95 -10.31
N TYR A 12 15.82 5.22 -9.75
CA TYR A 12 14.40 5.36 -10.06
C TYR A 12 13.75 6.50 -9.28
N VAL A 13 14.09 6.63 -8.00
CA VAL A 13 13.53 7.65 -7.11
C VAL A 13 13.84 9.06 -7.63
N GLY A 14 15.07 9.33 -8.08
CA GLY A 14 15.47 10.64 -8.59
C GLY A 14 14.88 10.98 -9.96
N PHE A 15 14.86 10.02 -10.89
CA PHE A 15 14.33 10.23 -12.24
C PHE A 15 12.80 10.46 -12.21
N ILE A 16 12.08 9.73 -11.36
CA ILE A 16 10.63 9.87 -11.15
C ILE A 16 10.30 11.16 -10.39
N SER A 17 11.08 11.52 -9.36
CA SER A 17 10.80 12.72 -8.56
C SER A 17 10.80 13.99 -9.41
N ALA A 18 11.74 14.12 -10.36
CA ALA A 18 11.83 15.28 -11.25
C ALA A 18 10.62 15.43 -12.21
N GLN A 19 9.84 14.35 -12.41
CA GLN A 19 8.69 14.30 -13.32
C GLN A 19 7.36 14.43 -12.59
N SER A 20 7.33 14.18 -11.28
CA SER A 20 6.11 14.05 -10.47
C SER A 20 5.19 15.28 -10.57
N ASN A 21 5.77 16.48 -10.57
CA ASN A 21 5.02 17.72 -10.70
C ASN A 21 4.68 18.12 -12.15
N LEU A 22 5.44 17.63 -13.13
CA LEU A 22 5.35 18.02 -14.54
C LEU A 22 4.40 17.14 -15.36
N PHE A 23 4.28 15.86 -14.99
CA PHE A 23 3.51 14.86 -15.74
C PHE A 23 2.49 14.13 -14.88
N ILE A 24 2.73 13.95 -13.58
CA ILE A 24 2.08 12.87 -12.83
C ILE A 24 1.02 13.46 -11.89
N SER A 25 -0.20 12.91 -11.90
CA SER A 25 -1.21 13.26 -10.90
C SER A 25 -1.24 12.17 -9.82
N THR A 26 -0.48 12.35 -8.74
CA THR A 26 -0.42 11.36 -7.65
C THR A 26 -1.54 11.49 -6.62
N ASN A 27 -2.26 12.63 -6.57
CA ASN A 27 -3.16 12.95 -5.45
C ASN A 27 -4.57 13.44 -5.82
N GLU A 28 -5.01 13.38 -7.07
CA GLU A 28 -6.31 13.94 -7.44
C GLU A 28 -7.33 12.86 -7.79
N ALA A 29 -8.08 12.41 -6.78
CA ALA A 29 -9.15 11.41 -6.89
C ALA A 29 -10.36 11.83 -7.77
N SER A 30 -10.29 12.92 -8.54
CA SER A 30 -11.48 13.47 -9.22
C SER A 30 -11.27 14.21 -10.54
N TYR A 31 -10.06 14.29 -11.12
CA TYR A 31 -9.94 14.96 -12.42
C TYR A 31 -10.04 13.97 -13.57
N VAL A 32 -11.24 13.92 -14.12
CA VAL A 32 -11.44 13.67 -15.54
C VAL A 32 -10.59 14.70 -16.29
N ASP A 33 -9.48 14.27 -16.90
CA ASP A 33 -8.71 15.17 -17.77
C ASP A 33 -9.68 15.63 -18.87
N GLN A 34 -9.69 16.90 -19.26
CA GLN A 34 -10.62 17.41 -20.27
C GLN A 34 -9.82 18.01 -21.41
N VAL A 35 -10.10 17.56 -22.64
CA VAL A 35 -9.46 18.10 -23.83
C VAL A 35 -10.49 18.73 -24.75
N ILE A 36 -10.11 19.83 -25.38
CA ILE A 36 -10.97 20.57 -26.31
C ILE A 36 -10.68 20.07 -27.71
N SER A 37 -11.52 19.16 -28.22
CA SER A 37 -11.45 18.69 -29.61
C SER A 37 -12.49 19.44 -30.44
N GLY A 38 -12.04 20.41 -31.25
CA GLY A 38 -12.93 21.26 -32.05
C GLY A 38 -13.78 22.19 -31.17
N SER A 39 -15.11 22.10 -31.27
CA SER A 39 -16.07 22.87 -30.46
C SER A 39 -16.60 22.11 -29.24
N SER A 40 -16.06 20.93 -28.94
CA SER A 40 -16.52 20.06 -27.83
C SER A 40 -15.42 19.80 -26.82
N THR A 41 -15.78 19.81 -25.53
CA THR A 41 -14.95 19.31 -24.44
C THR A 41 -15.16 17.80 -24.32
N GLN A 42 -14.07 17.03 -24.34
CA GLN A 42 -14.09 15.58 -24.15
C GLN A 42 -13.38 15.20 -22.87
N ASP A 43 -14.06 14.36 -22.10
CA ASP A 43 -13.55 13.74 -20.89
C ASP A 43 -12.56 12.62 -21.24
N VAL A 44 -11.31 12.76 -20.82
CA VAL A 44 -10.31 11.70 -20.66
C VAL A 44 -10.66 10.93 -19.39
N SER A 45 -11.84 10.31 -19.37
CA SER A 45 -12.24 9.47 -18.24
C SER A 45 -11.44 8.18 -18.27
N PRO A 46 -10.74 7.80 -17.18
CA PRO A 46 -10.06 6.52 -17.13
C PRO A 46 -11.08 5.39 -17.25
N ILE A 47 -10.83 4.43 -18.13
CA ILE A 47 -11.63 3.21 -18.21
C ILE A 47 -11.38 2.41 -16.92
N PRO A 48 -12.40 2.12 -16.10
CA PRO A 48 -12.23 1.30 -14.91
C PRO A 48 -11.57 -0.03 -15.28
N PHE A 49 -10.46 -0.36 -14.62
CA PHE A 49 -9.80 -1.64 -14.83
C PHE A 49 -10.68 -2.76 -14.27
N ASN A 50 -11.03 -3.73 -15.12
CA ASN A 50 -11.64 -4.97 -14.68
C ASN A 50 -10.55 -6.03 -14.54
N PRO A 51 -10.10 -6.37 -13.32
CA PRO A 51 -9.00 -7.32 -13.14
C PRO A 51 -9.34 -8.76 -13.56
N SER A 52 -10.63 -9.06 -13.73
CA SER A 52 -11.11 -10.39 -14.13
C SER A 52 -11.25 -10.53 -15.65
N GLU A 53 -10.89 -9.54 -16.46
CA GLU A 53 -11.04 -9.66 -17.91
C GLU A 53 -9.83 -10.32 -18.59
N ASN A 54 -10.02 -10.79 -19.83
CA ASN A 54 -8.87 -11.15 -20.68
C ASN A 54 -8.28 -9.86 -21.27
N ILE A 55 -7.00 -9.62 -20.99
CA ILE A 55 -6.30 -8.39 -21.37
C ILE A 55 -5.32 -8.71 -22.48
N THR A 56 -5.59 -8.19 -23.68
CA THR A 56 -4.70 -8.36 -24.84
C THR A 56 -3.91 -7.08 -25.09
N PHE A 57 -2.60 -7.18 -25.21
CA PHE A 57 -1.69 -6.10 -25.56
C PHE A 57 -1.36 -6.19 -27.04
N ASP A 58 -1.55 -5.09 -27.77
CA ASP A 58 -1.30 -4.99 -29.21
C ASP A 58 0.07 -4.40 -29.54
N LYS A 59 0.76 -3.80 -28.57
CA LYS A 59 2.12 -3.27 -28.74
C LYS A 59 3.08 -3.77 -27.69
N LYS A 60 4.33 -3.93 -28.10
CA LYS A 60 5.50 -4.13 -27.24
C LYS A 60 6.48 -3.01 -27.51
N MET A 61 6.85 -2.26 -26.47
CA MET A 61 7.78 -1.14 -26.53
C MET A 61 9.06 -1.52 -25.80
N THR A 62 10.19 -1.46 -26.51
CA THR A 62 11.53 -1.59 -25.93
C THR A 62 12.10 -0.21 -25.74
N PHE A 63 12.71 0.04 -24.60
CA PHE A 63 13.30 1.33 -24.26
C PHE A 63 14.64 1.15 -23.57
N SER A 64 15.50 2.16 -23.71
CA SER A 64 16.73 2.31 -22.95
C SER A 64 16.60 3.49 -21.99
N ALA A 65 17.30 3.41 -20.87
CA ALA A 65 17.42 4.51 -19.94
C ALA A 65 18.88 4.65 -19.48
N ASN A 66 19.39 5.87 -19.53
CA ASN A 66 20.78 6.21 -19.25
C ASN A 66 20.83 7.32 -18.21
N THR A 67 21.55 7.12 -17.09
CA THR A 67 21.79 8.20 -16.13
C THR A 67 23.02 9.01 -16.47
N ASN A 68 23.03 10.23 -15.96
CA ASN A 68 24.24 11.07 -15.95
C ASN A 68 25.38 10.49 -15.08
N SER A 69 25.09 9.50 -14.23
CA SER A 69 26.09 8.73 -13.47
C SER A 69 26.67 7.53 -14.23
N GLY A 70 26.27 7.31 -15.48
CA GLY A 70 26.82 6.26 -16.36
C GLY A 70 26.15 4.89 -16.23
N ILE A 71 25.00 4.80 -15.55
CA ILE A 71 24.21 3.57 -15.47
C ILE A 71 23.29 3.52 -16.69
N SER A 72 23.32 2.40 -17.41
CA SER A 72 22.44 2.14 -18.56
C SER A 72 21.61 0.89 -18.31
N SER A 73 20.32 0.95 -18.62
CA SER A 73 19.41 -0.20 -18.60
C SER A 73 18.59 -0.26 -19.88
N THR A 74 18.19 -1.47 -20.27
CA THR A 74 17.26 -1.69 -21.37
C THR A 74 16.16 -2.63 -20.90
N SER A 75 14.91 -2.22 -21.09
CA SER A 75 13.75 -3.03 -20.72
C SER A 75 12.65 -2.86 -21.75
N GLN A 76 11.52 -3.50 -21.48
CA GLN A 76 10.39 -3.54 -22.38
C GLN A 76 9.09 -3.53 -21.56
N PHE A 77 8.04 -3.01 -22.17
CA PHE A 77 6.69 -3.06 -21.62
C PHE A 77 5.67 -3.31 -22.72
N LEU A 78 4.50 -3.81 -22.31
CA LEU A 78 3.38 -4.09 -23.18
C LEU A 78 2.37 -2.94 -23.10
N VAL A 79 1.73 -2.63 -24.22
CA VAL A 79 0.68 -1.61 -24.29
C VAL A 79 -0.56 -2.18 -24.95
N ASN A 80 -1.69 -2.03 -24.27
CA ASN A 80 -3.02 -2.20 -24.84
C ASN A 80 -3.49 -0.80 -25.25
N SER A 81 -3.28 -0.46 -26.52
CA SER A 81 -3.60 0.86 -27.08
C SER A 81 -5.12 1.12 -27.12
N ASN A 82 -5.94 0.07 -27.11
CA ASN A 82 -7.40 0.20 -27.07
C ASN A 82 -7.92 0.61 -25.69
N LYS A 83 -7.44 0.00 -24.60
CA LYS A 83 -7.88 0.28 -23.23
C LYS A 83 -6.96 1.22 -22.45
N GLY A 84 -5.75 1.42 -22.94
CA GLY A 84 -4.72 2.22 -22.31
C GLY A 84 -4.01 1.55 -21.14
N TYR A 85 -3.96 0.22 -21.12
CA TYR A 85 -3.24 -0.52 -20.08
C TYR A 85 -1.80 -0.74 -20.44
N MET A 86 -0.95 -0.74 -19.42
CA MET A 86 0.46 -1.08 -19.52
C MET A 86 0.70 -2.36 -18.77
N GLY A 87 1.46 -3.27 -19.39
CA GLY A 87 1.79 -4.55 -18.80
C GLY A 87 3.29 -4.75 -18.71
N MET A 88 3.74 -5.38 -17.64
CA MET A 88 5.07 -5.97 -17.53
C MET A 88 4.90 -7.39 -17.00
N ASP A 89 5.60 -8.35 -17.59
CA ASP A 89 5.79 -9.66 -16.96
C ASP A 89 6.88 -9.59 -15.88
N LYS A 90 7.02 -10.66 -15.09
CA LYS A 90 8.03 -10.77 -14.05
C LYS A 90 9.43 -10.35 -14.52
N GLU A 91 9.89 -10.90 -15.64
CA GLU A 91 11.24 -10.63 -16.16
C GLU A 91 11.39 -9.15 -16.55
N MET A 92 10.36 -8.56 -17.16
CA MET A 92 10.31 -7.13 -17.44
C MET A 92 10.40 -6.31 -16.16
N ILE A 93 9.66 -6.67 -15.10
CA ILE A 93 9.69 -5.96 -13.81
C ILE A 93 11.06 -6.08 -13.15
N GLU A 94 11.67 -7.27 -13.13
CA GLU A 94 12.98 -7.50 -12.53
C GLU A 94 14.07 -6.71 -13.24
N ARG A 95 14.09 -6.75 -14.58
CA ARG A 95 14.99 -5.92 -15.39
C ARG A 95 14.71 -4.43 -15.21
N PHE A 96 13.44 -4.07 -15.07
CA PHE A 96 13.00 -2.70 -14.91
C PHE A 96 13.37 -2.12 -13.54
N ALA A 97 13.22 -2.86 -12.46
CA ALA A 97 13.44 -2.36 -11.10
C ALA A 97 14.84 -2.73 -10.55
N GLY A 98 15.59 -3.58 -11.25
CA GLY A 98 16.87 -4.09 -10.76
C GLY A 98 16.72 -4.98 -9.51
N ILE A 99 15.53 -5.59 -9.34
CA ILE A 99 15.21 -6.46 -8.20
C ILE A 99 15.01 -7.89 -8.68
N THR A 100 15.06 -8.84 -7.75
CA THR A 100 14.55 -10.19 -7.96
C THR A 100 13.22 -10.30 -7.24
N LEU A 101 12.15 -10.58 -7.99
CA LEU A 101 10.83 -10.82 -7.40
C LEU A 101 10.77 -12.26 -6.90
N PRO A 102 10.00 -12.54 -5.83
CA PRO A 102 9.86 -13.91 -5.35
C PRO A 102 9.20 -14.79 -6.42
N ASP A 103 9.66 -16.04 -6.45
CA ASP A 103 9.25 -17.07 -7.41
C ASP A 103 9.48 -18.43 -6.75
N ASP A 104 8.80 -18.62 -5.63
CA ASP A 104 8.78 -19.86 -4.86
C ASP A 104 7.34 -20.39 -4.74
N GLU A 105 7.19 -21.54 -4.11
CA GLU A 105 5.89 -22.21 -3.95
C GLU A 105 4.92 -21.41 -3.06
N ASP A 106 5.43 -20.52 -2.21
CA ASP A 106 4.61 -19.72 -1.30
C ASP A 106 4.13 -18.42 -1.96
N PHE A 107 4.98 -17.76 -2.76
CA PHE A 107 4.66 -16.51 -3.42
C PHE A 107 5.39 -16.33 -4.76
N LYS A 108 4.61 -16.02 -5.79
CA LYS A 108 5.11 -15.72 -7.14
C LYS A 108 4.42 -14.50 -7.74
N VAL A 109 5.20 -13.63 -8.37
CA VAL A 109 4.67 -12.52 -9.19
C VAL A 109 4.73 -12.90 -10.65
N GLU A 110 3.61 -12.85 -11.36
CA GLU A 110 3.55 -13.14 -12.80
C GLU A 110 3.55 -11.86 -13.65
N TYR A 111 2.65 -10.91 -13.32
CA TYR A 111 2.46 -9.70 -14.11
C TYR A 111 2.17 -8.48 -13.25
N ARG A 112 2.51 -7.31 -13.79
CA ARG A 112 2.13 -5.98 -13.30
C ARG A 112 1.36 -5.28 -14.42
N ILE A 113 0.17 -4.79 -14.10
CA ILE A 113 -0.68 -4.04 -15.02
C ILE A 113 -1.03 -2.69 -14.43
N THR A 114 -0.69 -1.62 -15.13
CA THR A 114 -1.03 -0.25 -14.75
C THR A 114 -2.15 0.27 -15.65
N ALA A 115 -3.24 0.72 -15.04
CA ALA A 115 -4.38 1.33 -15.73
C ALA A 115 -4.16 2.83 -15.97
N THR A 116 -4.99 3.44 -16.82
CA THR A 116 -4.87 4.87 -17.19
C THR A 116 -5.08 5.86 -16.03
N ASN A 117 -5.66 5.43 -14.90
CA ASN A 117 -5.76 6.23 -13.68
C ASN A 117 -4.57 6.08 -12.71
N GLY A 118 -3.54 5.33 -13.09
CA GLY A 118 -2.31 5.10 -12.33
C GLY A 118 -2.43 3.92 -11.37
N LYS A 119 -3.63 3.35 -11.22
CA LYS A 119 -3.81 2.16 -10.38
C LYS A 119 -3.07 0.99 -11.01
N THR A 120 -2.20 0.39 -10.20
CA THR A 120 -1.40 -0.77 -10.57
C THR A 120 -2.00 -2.03 -9.95
N TYR A 121 -2.02 -3.10 -10.71
CA TYR A 121 -2.51 -4.41 -10.32
C TYR A 121 -1.42 -5.44 -10.56
N TYR A 122 -1.17 -6.27 -9.56
CA TYR A 122 -0.24 -7.39 -9.61
C TYR A 122 -1.04 -8.67 -9.71
N PHE A 123 -0.65 -9.48 -10.66
CA PHE A 123 -1.12 -10.83 -10.87
C PHE A 123 -0.09 -11.75 -10.22
N VAL A 124 -0.50 -12.41 -9.15
CA VAL A 124 0.37 -13.22 -8.29
C VAL A 124 -0.21 -14.61 -8.10
N GLU A 125 0.63 -15.53 -7.68
CA GLU A 125 0.24 -16.84 -7.18
C GLU A 125 0.70 -16.95 -5.72
N ILE A 126 -0.22 -17.31 -4.83
CA ILE A 126 0.04 -17.48 -3.40
C ILE A 126 -0.38 -18.89 -3.04
N GLN A 127 0.59 -19.74 -2.65
CA GLN A 127 0.34 -21.13 -2.29
C GLN A 127 -0.46 -21.91 -3.35
N GLY A 128 -0.10 -21.73 -4.63
CA GLY A 128 -0.78 -22.40 -5.76
C GLY A 128 -2.10 -21.76 -6.22
N VAL A 129 -2.57 -20.67 -5.58
CA VAL A 129 -3.81 -19.99 -5.95
C VAL A 129 -3.51 -18.62 -6.57
N LYS A 130 -4.12 -18.37 -7.72
CA LYS A 130 -3.90 -17.14 -8.50
C LYS A 130 -4.77 -16.00 -7.99
N TYR A 131 -4.12 -14.89 -7.63
CA TYR A 131 -4.76 -13.68 -7.14
C TYR A 131 -4.36 -12.45 -7.94
N VAL A 132 -5.32 -11.55 -8.10
CA VAL A 132 -5.08 -10.18 -8.54
C VAL A 132 -5.23 -9.27 -7.33
N MET A 133 -4.23 -8.43 -7.12
CA MET A 133 -4.18 -7.49 -6.01
C MET A 133 -3.60 -6.18 -6.49
N ASN A 134 -4.04 -5.07 -5.93
CA ASN A 134 -3.50 -3.75 -6.25
C ASN A 134 -2.10 -3.51 -5.64
N ARG A 135 -1.49 -4.51 -4.98
CA ARG A 135 -0.24 -4.41 -4.21
C ARG A 135 0.47 -5.73 -4.08
N LEU A 136 1.80 -5.71 -3.96
CA LEU A 136 2.52 -6.87 -3.44
C LEU A 136 2.66 -6.76 -1.90
N PRO A 137 2.66 -7.87 -1.14
CA PRO A 137 2.91 -7.88 0.30
C PRO A 137 4.32 -7.40 0.70
N ILE A 138 5.23 -7.33 -0.27
CA ILE A 138 6.60 -6.87 -0.15
C ILE A 138 6.67 -5.39 -0.54
N ASN A 139 7.12 -4.53 0.38
CA ASN A 139 7.29 -3.07 0.25
C ASN A 139 8.36 -2.64 -0.79
N MET A 140 8.58 -3.43 -1.84
CA MET A 140 9.71 -3.27 -2.77
C MET A 140 9.33 -2.73 -4.14
N VAL A 141 8.03 -2.60 -4.45
CA VAL A 141 7.60 -2.05 -5.74
C VAL A 141 6.81 -0.77 -5.47
N GLU A 142 7.45 0.36 -5.75
CA GLU A 142 6.87 1.70 -5.58
C GLU A 142 5.56 1.84 -6.38
N ALA A 143 4.66 2.71 -5.87
CA ALA A 143 3.48 3.11 -6.61
C ALA A 143 3.89 3.66 -7.99
N ASP A 144 3.24 3.19 -9.04
CA ASP A 144 3.59 3.57 -10.41
C ASP A 144 3.22 5.02 -10.67
N GLN A 145 4.19 5.91 -10.55
CA GLN A 145 4.05 7.32 -10.88
C GLN A 145 4.24 7.55 -12.39
N THR A 146 3.81 6.64 -13.26
CA THR A 146 4.19 6.70 -14.68
C THR A 146 3.13 7.31 -15.59
N ASN A 147 1.90 7.47 -15.10
CA ASN A 147 0.85 8.05 -15.93
C ASN A 147 1.07 9.53 -16.17
N MET A 148 1.27 9.85 -17.44
CA MET A 148 1.29 11.22 -17.94
C MET A 148 -0.13 11.81 -17.89
N SER A 149 -0.27 13.02 -17.37
CA SER A 149 -1.47 13.84 -17.44
C SER A 149 -1.40 14.74 -18.67
N VAL A 150 -2.47 14.74 -19.47
CA VAL A 150 -2.60 15.60 -20.65
C VAL A 150 -2.65 17.06 -20.22
N LYS A 151 -3.45 17.39 -19.19
CA LYS A 151 -3.52 18.75 -18.65
C LYS A 151 -2.17 19.23 -18.15
N LYS A 152 -1.46 18.46 -17.32
CA LYS A 152 -0.13 18.89 -16.84
C LYS A 152 0.86 19.06 -17.98
N PHE A 153 0.86 18.16 -18.97
CA PHE A 153 1.70 18.30 -20.14
C PHE A 153 1.40 19.59 -20.91
N ASN A 154 0.15 19.81 -21.30
CA ASN A 154 -0.26 20.99 -22.07
C ASN A 154 -0.10 22.31 -21.28
N GLN A 155 -0.16 22.27 -19.94
CA GLN A 155 0.05 23.44 -19.09
C GLN A 155 1.53 23.81 -18.94
N ASN A 156 2.39 22.81 -18.81
CA ASN A 156 3.78 23.02 -18.41
C ASN A 156 4.77 23.02 -19.59
N PHE A 157 4.44 22.32 -20.67
CA PHE A 157 5.34 22.12 -21.81
C PHE A 157 5.01 23.04 -22.96
N SER A 158 6.06 23.59 -23.58
CA SER A 158 5.97 24.41 -24.78
C SER A 158 6.86 23.84 -25.88
N GLN A 159 6.36 23.80 -27.11
CA GLN A 159 7.12 23.32 -28.26
C GLN A 159 8.24 24.32 -28.61
N THR A 160 9.47 23.84 -28.82
CA THR A 160 10.66 24.69 -29.06
C THR A 160 10.99 24.88 -30.54
N GLY A 161 10.34 24.11 -31.43
CA GLY A 161 10.61 24.08 -32.88
C GLY A 161 11.72 23.10 -33.29
N THR A 162 12.49 22.57 -32.34
CA THR A 162 13.51 21.54 -32.59
C THR A 162 12.86 20.23 -33.01
N THR A 163 13.45 19.55 -34.00
CA THR A 163 13.07 18.19 -34.41
C THR A 163 14.29 17.29 -34.36
N LEU A 164 14.12 16.07 -33.85
CA LEU A 164 15.17 15.07 -33.71
C LEU A 164 14.68 13.72 -34.27
N ASN A 165 15.59 12.96 -34.90
CA ASN A 165 15.34 11.55 -35.19
C ASN A 165 15.75 10.73 -33.96
N VAL A 166 14.77 10.11 -33.32
CA VAL A 166 14.96 9.28 -32.11
C VAL A 166 15.02 7.80 -32.51
N SER A 167 15.95 7.06 -31.91
CA SER A 167 16.18 5.62 -32.08
C SER A 167 16.57 5.14 -33.48
N SER A 168 16.91 3.85 -33.57
CA SER A 168 17.14 3.15 -34.83
C SER A 168 15.91 3.09 -35.76
N GLN A 169 14.70 3.31 -35.23
CA GLN A 169 13.46 3.36 -36.03
C GLN A 169 13.18 4.74 -36.65
N ASN A 170 14.05 5.73 -36.45
CA ASN A 170 13.94 7.08 -37.02
C ASN A 170 12.60 7.76 -36.73
N PHE A 171 12.20 7.79 -35.46
CA PHE A 171 11.03 8.58 -35.07
C PHE A 171 11.34 10.06 -35.24
N GLN A 172 10.67 10.74 -36.18
CA GLN A 172 10.77 12.19 -36.33
C GLN A 172 9.97 12.87 -35.22
N SER A 173 10.67 13.31 -34.18
CA SER A 173 10.07 13.80 -32.95
C SER A 173 10.30 15.29 -32.77
N LYS A 174 9.23 16.02 -32.42
CA LYS A 174 9.27 17.44 -32.07
C LYS A 174 9.59 17.60 -30.59
N GLU A 175 10.42 18.58 -30.26
CA GLU A 175 10.81 18.87 -28.88
C GLU A 175 9.79 19.79 -28.19
N TYR A 176 9.45 19.40 -26.97
CA TYR A 176 8.66 20.16 -26.00
C TYR A 176 9.52 20.33 -24.75
N THR A 177 9.56 21.54 -24.19
CA THR A 177 10.37 21.84 -23.01
C THR A 177 9.52 22.42 -21.89
N ALA A 178 9.87 22.08 -20.66
CA ALA A 178 9.36 22.68 -19.43
C ALA A 178 10.51 22.93 -18.46
N THR A 179 10.29 23.74 -17.43
CA THR A 179 11.25 23.89 -16.33
C THR A 179 10.75 23.11 -15.12
N SER A 180 11.57 22.20 -14.58
CA SER A 180 11.22 21.47 -13.36
C SER A 180 11.03 22.45 -12.20
N PRO A 181 9.89 22.41 -11.50
CA PRO A 181 9.68 23.25 -10.31
C PRO A 181 10.59 22.84 -9.15
N ASP A 182 11.03 21.58 -9.12
CA ASP A 182 11.84 21.03 -8.04
C ASP A 182 13.33 21.37 -8.21
N THR A 183 13.84 21.36 -9.44
CA THR A 183 15.27 21.53 -9.71
C THR A 183 15.62 22.81 -10.48
N GLY A 184 14.62 23.51 -11.03
CA GLY A 184 14.81 24.70 -11.85
C GLY A 184 15.48 24.43 -13.20
N ARG A 185 15.69 23.16 -13.57
CA ARG A 185 16.36 22.73 -14.80
C ARG A 185 15.35 22.37 -15.89
N PRO A 186 15.74 22.48 -17.17
CA PRO A 186 14.87 22.09 -18.27
C PRO A 186 14.63 20.58 -18.28
N VAL A 187 13.39 20.20 -18.59
CA VAL A 187 12.95 18.85 -18.91
C VAL A 187 12.48 18.87 -20.35
N ASN A 188 13.07 18.03 -21.19
CA ASN A 188 12.76 17.96 -22.62
C ASN A 188 12.01 16.66 -22.93
N VAL A 189 10.99 16.77 -23.76
CA VAL A 189 10.21 15.64 -24.25
C VAL A 189 10.12 15.69 -25.77
N TYR A 190 10.35 14.54 -26.39
CA TYR A 190 10.35 14.40 -27.84
C TYR A 190 9.14 13.58 -28.27
N VAL A 191 8.24 14.22 -29.02
CA VAL A 191 6.95 13.65 -29.42
C VAL A 191 6.89 13.46 -30.93
N ALA A 192 6.71 12.22 -31.38
CA ALA A 192 6.57 11.84 -32.77
C ALA A 192 5.10 11.75 -33.20
N GLU A 193 4.83 12.12 -34.46
CA GLU A 193 3.51 11.96 -35.05
C GLU A 193 3.19 10.48 -35.37
N GLN A 194 1.89 10.14 -35.33
CA GLN A 194 1.38 8.76 -35.46
C GLN A 194 1.78 8.03 -36.75
N ASN A 195 2.07 8.75 -37.83
CA ASN A 195 2.15 8.19 -39.19
C ASN A 195 3.19 7.07 -39.34
N ASN A 196 4.14 6.95 -38.40
CA ASN A 196 5.20 5.96 -38.46
C ASN A 196 4.95 4.70 -37.60
N VAL A 197 3.89 4.65 -36.78
CA VAL A 197 3.76 3.62 -35.70
C VAL A 197 2.44 2.83 -35.73
N ASN A 198 1.55 3.09 -36.69
CA ASN A 198 0.28 2.37 -36.91
C ASN A 198 -0.47 2.09 -35.59
N LEU A 199 -0.87 3.15 -34.91
CA LEU A 199 -1.85 3.07 -33.84
C LEU A 199 -3.27 3.16 -34.43
N PRO A 200 -4.25 2.41 -33.91
CA PRO A 200 -5.64 2.70 -34.23
C PRO A 200 -5.95 4.14 -33.78
N PRO A 201 -6.46 5.01 -34.66
CA PRO A 201 -6.88 6.35 -34.29
C PRO A 201 -8.10 6.22 -33.37
N THR A 202 -7.89 6.15 -32.06
CA THR A 202 -9.01 6.25 -31.14
C THR A 202 -9.26 7.72 -30.88
N ASN A 203 -10.46 8.18 -31.23
CA ASN A 203 -10.97 9.52 -30.94
C ASN A 203 -11.08 9.82 -29.43
N THR A 204 -10.75 8.85 -28.58
CA THR A 204 -10.69 9.00 -27.13
C THR A 204 -9.25 9.35 -26.71
N PRO A 205 -9.04 10.45 -26.00
CA PRO A 205 -7.73 10.84 -25.48
C PRO A 205 -7.19 9.75 -24.57
N LYS A 206 -5.92 9.37 -24.75
CA LYS A 206 -5.27 8.34 -23.94
C LYS A 206 -3.86 8.77 -23.61
N THR A 207 -3.51 8.58 -22.34
CA THR A 207 -2.13 8.61 -21.88
C THR A 207 -1.75 7.23 -21.39
N VAL A 208 -0.68 6.68 -21.98
CA VAL A 208 -0.24 5.32 -21.72
C VAL A 208 1.27 5.30 -21.85
N GLY A 209 2.00 5.22 -20.74
CA GLY A 209 3.45 5.19 -20.82
C GLY A 209 4.15 4.91 -19.51
N ILE A 210 5.37 4.40 -19.60
CA ILE A 210 6.26 4.15 -18.48
C ILE A 210 7.45 5.13 -18.60
N PHE A 211 7.82 5.80 -17.51
CA PHE A 211 8.82 6.89 -17.49
C PHE A 211 8.54 8.06 -18.43
N GLY A 212 7.27 8.35 -18.68
CA GLY A 212 6.89 9.37 -19.66
C GLY A 212 7.16 8.94 -21.11
N LEU A 213 7.50 7.68 -21.37
CA LEU A 213 7.59 7.11 -22.72
C LEU A 213 6.32 6.34 -23.07
N GLY A 214 5.77 6.56 -24.25
CA GLY A 214 4.53 5.92 -24.69
C GLY A 214 3.59 6.91 -25.35
N TYR A 215 2.29 6.74 -25.21
CA TYR A 215 1.29 7.56 -25.89
C TYR A 215 0.81 8.71 -25.02
N ILE A 216 0.64 9.88 -25.64
CA ILE A 216 0.07 11.08 -25.02
C ILE A 216 -0.92 11.73 -25.97
N TYR A 217 -2.04 12.26 -25.47
CA TYR A 217 -2.96 13.04 -26.30
C TYR A 217 -2.58 14.52 -26.25
N THR A 218 -2.14 15.08 -27.38
CA THR A 218 -1.77 16.49 -27.52
C THR A 218 -2.01 16.96 -28.96
N ASP A 219 -2.28 18.25 -29.15
CA ASP A 219 -2.69 18.82 -30.44
C ASP A 219 -3.89 18.08 -31.10
N ASN A 220 -4.87 17.69 -30.29
CA ASN A 220 -6.08 16.97 -30.71
C ASN A 220 -5.84 15.61 -31.38
N LYS A 221 -4.68 14.99 -31.12
CA LYS A 221 -4.35 13.63 -31.59
C LYS A 221 -3.52 12.88 -30.55
N THR A 222 -3.64 11.56 -30.52
CA THR A 222 -2.71 10.73 -29.74
C THR A 222 -1.35 10.72 -30.43
N GLN A 223 -0.27 11.08 -29.77
CA GLN A 223 1.08 11.09 -30.31
C GLN A 223 1.97 10.15 -29.49
N LEU A 224 3.17 9.85 -29.99
CA LEU A 224 4.12 8.98 -29.29
C LEU A 224 5.23 9.81 -28.66
N VAL A 225 5.34 9.78 -27.33
CA VAL A 225 6.52 10.23 -26.62
C VAL A 225 7.63 9.20 -26.79
N THR A 226 8.70 9.64 -27.45
CA THR A 226 9.80 8.78 -27.90
C THR A 226 11.05 8.92 -27.06
N ARG A 227 11.25 10.08 -26.44
CA ARG A 227 12.40 10.35 -25.59
C ARG A 227 12.04 11.39 -24.54
N LEU A 228 12.60 11.23 -23.36
CA LEU A 228 12.53 12.19 -22.27
C LEU A 228 13.93 12.42 -21.72
N GLU A 229 14.27 13.68 -21.48
CA GLU A 229 15.54 14.11 -20.90
C GLU A 229 15.30 15.01 -19.71
N ASN A 230 16.07 14.79 -18.64
CA ASN A 230 16.12 15.65 -17.49
C ASN A 230 17.55 15.69 -16.91
N ASP A 231 17.67 16.33 -15.76
CA ASP A 231 18.92 16.46 -15.01
C ASP A 231 19.46 15.15 -14.43
N ASN A 232 18.64 14.10 -14.37
CA ASN A 232 19.01 12.77 -13.88
C ASN A 232 19.43 11.82 -15.01
N GLY A 233 18.99 12.07 -16.25
CA GLY A 233 19.38 11.29 -17.41
C GLY A 233 18.41 11.36 -18.60
N THR A 234 18.41 10.31 -19.40
CA THR A 234 17.60 10.17 -20.61
C THR A 234 16.90 8.82 -20.63
N ALA A 235 15.63 8.79 -21.01
CA ALA A 235 14.92 7.58 -21.39
C ALA A 235 14.50 7.68 -22.86
N GLU A 236 14.68 6.63 -23.65
CA GLU A 236 14.43 6.62 -25.10
C GLU A 236 13.76 5.31 -25.55
N LEU A 237 12.74 5.41 -26.39
CA LEU A 237 12.14 4.25 -27.06
C LEU A 237 13.07 3.77 -28.17
N GLU A 238 13.53 2.54 -28.05
CA GLU A 238 14.40 1.90 -29.03
C GLU A 238 13.62 1.25 -30.18
N ARG A 239 12.48 0.65 -29.81
CA ARG A 239 11.68 -0.15 -30.74
C ARG A 239 10.21 -0.26 -30.32
N VAL A 240 9.30 -0.08 -31.25
CA VAL A 240 7.88 -0.38 -31.11
C VAL A 240 7.47 -1.48 -32.08
N GLU A 241 6.90 -2.56 -31.55
CA GLU A 241 6.50 -3.76 -32.29
C GLU A 241 5.02 -4.06 -32.06
N ASN A 242 4.35 -4.61 -33.08
CA ASN A 242 3.03 -5.21 -32.89
C ASN A 242 3.19 -6.52 -32.13
N THR A 243 2.28 -6.78 -31.20
CA THR A 243 2.23 -8.03 -30.45
C THR A 243 0.78 -8.48 -30.24
N ASN A 244 0.59 -9.68 -29.71
CA ASN A 244 -0.70 -10.22 -29.33
C ASN A 244 -0.56 -11.04 -28.05
N VAL A 245 0.07 -10.45 -27.04
CA VAL A 245 0.22 -11.07 -25.72
C VAL A 245 -1.09 -10.89 -24.97
N SER A 246 -1.64 -11.97 -24.44
CA SER A 246 -2.87 -11.93 -23.64
C SER A 246 -2.62 -12.43 -22.22
N ILE A 247 -3.18 -11.73 -21.24
CA ILE A 247 -3.24 -12.13 -19.83
C ILE A 247 -4.69 -12.50 -19.51
N ASN A 248 -4.93 -13.76 -19.16
CA ASN A 248 -6.26 -14.23 -18.81
C ASN A 248 -6.59 -13.88 -17.34
N GLY A 249 -7.10 -12.67 -17.09
CA GLY A 249 -7.51 -12.22 -15.76
C GLY A 249 -8.65 -13.04 -15.16
N ASN A 250 -9.47 -13.74 -15.95
CA ASN A 250 -10.54 -14.60 -15.42
C ASN A 250 -10.01 -15.75 -14.54
N SER A 251 -8.74 -16.12 -14.70
CA SER A 251 -8.10 -17.17 -13.89
C SER A 251 -7.66 -16.69 -12.50
N TYR A 252 -7.85 -15.40 -12.20
CA TYR A 252 -7.38 -14.76 -10.97
C TYR A 252 -8.54 -14.33 -10.08
N LEU A 253 -8.45 -14.68 -8.80
CA LEU A 253 -9.37 -14.23 -7.76
C LEU A 253 -8.93 -12.85 -7.25
N LYS A 254 -9.86 -11.99 -6.89
CA LYS A 254 -9.52 -10.75 -6.17
C LYS A 254 -8.97 -11.10 -4.80
N TYR A 255 -7.82 -10.56 -4.43
CA TYR A 255 -7.23 -10.83 -3.11
C TYR A 255 -8.11 -10.33 -1.97
N GLU A 256 -8.89 -9.26 -2.19
CA GLU A 256 -9.89 -8.76 -1.24
C GLU A 256 -10.91 -9.84 -0.86
N THR A 257 -11.26 -10.75 -1.78
CA THR A 257 -12.15 -11.89 -1.49
C THR A 257 -11.51 -12.87 -0.51
N LYS A 258 -10.18 -13.11 -0.61
CA LYS A 258 -9.46 -13.92 0.37
C LYS A 258 -9.49 -13.25 1.75
N VAL A 259 -9.17 -11.95 1.81
CA VAL A 259 -9.18 -11.17 3.05
C VAL A 259 -10.57 -11.17 3.70
N GLN A 260 -11.62 -11.01 2.90
CA GLN A 260 -13.00 -11.07 3.38
C GLN A 260 -13.33 -12.44 3.96
N ASN A 261 -13.06 -13.53 3.24
CA ASN A 261 -13.34 -14.89 3.70
C ASN A 261 -12.54 -15.23 4.97
N ASP A 262 -11.26 -14.87 5.03
CA ASP A 262 -10.41 -15.07 6.20
C ASP A 262 -10.94 -14.26 7.40
N ASN A 263 -11.40 -13.03 7.16
CA ASN A 263 -11.97 -12.18 8.21
C ASN A 263 -13.32 -12.69 8.72
N GLU A 264 -14.19 -13.19 7.83
CA GLU A 264 -15.46 -13.83 8.19
C GLU A 264 -15.21 -15.11 9.01
N TYR A 265 -14.29 -15.98 8.58
CA TYR A 265 -13.91 -17.17 9.34
C TYR A 265 -13.36 -16.83 10.73
N MET A 266 -12.43 -15.88 10.81
CA MET A 266 -11.85 -15.45 12.09
C MET A 266 -12.89 -14.79 13.00
N SER A 267 -13.82 -14.04 12.42
CA SER A 267 -14.96 -13.45 13.10
C SER A 267 -15.83 -14.53 13.77
N ASP A 268 -16.22 -15.55 13.02
CA ASP A 268 -17.08 -16.64 13.54
C ASP A 268 -16.40 -17.41 14.67
N VAL A 269 -15.11 -17.74 14.50
CA VAL A 269 -14.32 -18.40 15.56
C VAL A 269 -14.22 -17.52 16.80
N THR A 270 -13.99 -16.22 16.62
CA THR A 270 -13.85 -15.26 17.74
C THR A 270 -15.18 -15.07 18.47
N GLU A 271 -16.30 -14.98 17.76
CA GLU A 271 -17.63 -14.90 18.34
C GLU A 271 -17.98 -16.17 19.14
N ASP A 272 -17.63 -17.36 18.66
CA ASP A 272 -17.80 -18.60 19.42
C ASP A 272 -16.97 -18.60 20.72
N VAL A 273 -15.72 -18.11 20.67
CA VAL A 273 -14.87 -17.96 21.86
C VAL A 273 -15.48 -16.98 22.87
N PHE A 274 -15.97 -15.82 22.41
CA PHE A 274 -16.62 -14.85 23.29
C PHE A 274 -17.91 -15.39 23.90
N ARG A 275 -18.73 -16.11 23.13
CA ARG A 275 -19.91 -16.82 23.63
C ARG A 275 -19.56 -17.80 24.74
N LYS A 276 -18.60 -18.69 24.50
CA LYS A 276 -18.14 -19.68 25.50
C LYS A 276 -17.57 -19.01 26.75
N LYS A 277 -16.80 -17.93 26.61
CA LYS A 277 -16.32 -17.13 27.75
C LYS A 277 -17.49 -16.59 28.57
N ARG A 278 -18.51 -16.04 27.91
CA ARG A 278 -19.69 -15.48 28.56
C ARG A 278 -20.50 -16.53 29.32
N GLU A 279 -20.73 -17.69 28.69
CA GLU A 279 -21.39 -18.85 29.30
C GLU A 279 -20.64 -19.29 30.57
N ASN A 280 -19.33 -19.52 30.47
CA ASN A 280 -18.49 -19.91 31.62
C ASN A 280 -18.51 -18.88 32.76
N ILE A 281 -18.53 -17.58 32.45
CA ILE A 281 -18.62 -16.52 33.46
C ILE A 281 -20.01 -16.53 34.12
N SER A 282 -21.07 -16.76 33.36
CA SER A 282 -22.45 -16.80 33.86
C SER A 282 -22.75 -18.02 34.74
N GLU A 283 -22.06 -19.14 34.50
CA GLU A 283 -22.15 -20.37 35.31
C GLU A 283 -21.28 -20.32 36.58
N SER A 284 -20.52 -19.25 36.78
CA SER A 284 -19.63 -19.12 37.94
C SER A 284 -20.42 -18.99 39.25
N PRO A 285 -19.98 -19.65 40.36
CA PRO A 285 -20.67 -19.58 41.64
C PRO A 285 -20.82 -18.15 42.16
N SER A 286 -21.93 -17.85 42.85
CA SER A 286 -22.23 -16.50 43.40
C SER A 286 -21.14 -15.94 44.32
N GLN A 287 -20.39 -16.80 44.99
CA GLN A 287 -19.24 -16.43 45.84
C GLN A 287 -18.05 -15.82 45.04
N GLN A 288 -18.08 -15.93 43.72
CA GLN A 288 -17.11 -15.37 42.80
C GLN A 288 -17.62 -14.13 42.06
N ALA A 289 -18.74 -13.53 42.48
CA ALA A 289 -19.37 -12.38 41.80
C ALA A 289 -18.40 -11.26 41.39
N ASP A 290 -17.47 -10.84 42.26
CA ASP A 290 -16.50 -9.78 41.93
C ASP A 290 -15.53 -10.19 40.79
N ILE A 291 -15.14 -11.46 40.76
CA ILE A 291 -14.26 -12.03 39.71
C ILE A 291 -15.05 -12.15 38.41
N SER A 292 -16.30 -12.60 38.48
CA SER A 292 -17.21 -12.68 37.34
C SER A 292 -17.47 -11.30 36.74
N ASN A 293 -17.76 -10.29 37.57
CA ASN A 293 -17.96 -8.90 37.13
C ASN A 293 -16.73 -8.34 36.41
N LYS A 294 -15.54 -8.54 36.99
CA LYS A 294 -14.29 -8.10 36.36
C LYS A 294 -14.00 -8.88 35.06
N SER A 295 -14.39 -10.15 34.98
CA SER A 295 -14.26 -10.96 33.77
C SER A 295 -15.23 -10.51 32.66
N LEU A 296 -16.44 -10.07 33.01
CA LEU A 296 -17.38 -9.46 32.06
C LEU A 296 -16.86 -8.11 31.54
N GLU A 297 -16.25 -7.30 32.41
CA GLU A 297 -15.62 -6.02 32.01
C GLU A 297 -14.49 -6.24 31.00
N ILE A 298 -13.61 -7.23 31.24
CA ILE A 298 -12.55 -7.62 30.29
C ILE A 298 -13.17 -8.10 28.97
N LEU A 299 -14.18 -8.98 29.03
CA LEU A 299 -14.81 -9.54 27.84
C LEU A 299 -15.48 -8.45 26.98
N ALA A 300 -16.17 -7.50 27.60
CA ALA A 300 -16.80 -6.38 26.89
C ALA A 300 -15.78 -5.53 26.13
N LEU A 301 -14.61 -5.31 26.72
CA LEU A 301 -13.52 -4.58 26.07
C LEU A 301 -12.88 -5.40 24.92
N GLU A 302 -12.67 -6.70 25.11
CA GLU A 302 -12.19 -7.60 24.04
C GLU A 302 -13.17 -7.63 22.84
N GLU A 303 -14.48 -7.65 23.11
CA GLU A 303 -15.54 -7.57 22.08
C GLU A 303 -15.53 -6.22 21.36
N GLU A 304 -15.33 -5.10 22.06
CA GLU A 304 -15.22 -3.76 21.46
C GLU A 304 -13.98 -3.66 20.54
N MET A 305 -12.84 -4.18 20.99
CA MET A 305 -11.60 -4.22 20.19
C MET A 305 -11.79 -5.01 18.90
N GLU A 306 -12.44 -6.17 18.97
CA GLU A 306 -12.74 -6.99 17.79
C GLU A 306 -13.72 -6.27 16.84
N SER A 307 -14.74 -5.59 17.38
CA SER A 307 -15.65 -4.76 16.57
C SER A 307 -14.94 -3.61 15.86
N LYS A 308 -13.97 -2.96 16.52
CA LYS A 308 -13.11 -1.94 15.88
C LYS A 308 -12.30 -2.56 14.74
N ARG A 309 -11.62 -3.69 14.99
CA ARG A 309 -10.85 -4.43 13.97
C ARG A 309 -11.70 -4.75 12.73
N LYS A 310 -12.90 -5.32 12.92
CA LYS A 310 -13.84 -5.63 11.82
C LYS A 310 -14.21 -4.41 11.01
N ARG A 311 -14.59 -3.29 11.67
CA ARG A 311 -14.94 -2.04 10.99
C ARG A 311 -13.79 -1.50 10.15
N THR A 312 -12.57 -1.53 10.68
CA THR A 312 -11.38 -1.05 9.97
C THR A 312 -11.03 -1.92 8.76
N ILE A 313 -11.18 -3.25 8.87
CA ILE A 313 -10.97 -4.17 7.75
C ILE A 313 -12.03 -4.00 6.67
N ASN A 314 -13.30 -3.84 7.05
CA ASN A 314 -14.38 -3.59 6.09
C ASN A 314 -14.15 -2.28 5.34
N LYS A 315 -13.75 -1.22 6.06
CA LYS A 315 -13.37 0.07 5.45
C LYS A 315 -12.17 -0.09 4.50
N TYR A 316 -11.17 -0.89 4.86
CA TYR A 316 -10.04 -1.21 3.97
C TYR A 316 -10.51 -1.90 2.66
N ILE A 317 -11.43 -2.87 2.77
CA ILE A 317 -12.01 -3.57 1.61
C ILE A 317 -12.84 -2.61 0.75
N GLU A 318 -13.66 -1.77 1.37
CA GLU A 318 -14.55 -0.81 0.70
C GLU A 318 -13.78 0.31 -0.02
N ASP A 319 -12.77 0.89 0.63
CA ASP A 319 -12.08 2.06 0.10
C ASP A 319 -11.16 1.71 -1.09
N GLY A 320 -10.72 0.45 -1.23
CA GLY A 320 -9.69 0.06 -2.18
C GLY A 320 -8.40 0.91 -2.05
N SER A 321 -8.19 1.49 -0.86
CA SER A 321 -7.22 2.56 -0.51
C SER A 321 -5.78 2.17 -0.75
N PRO A 322 -4.85 3.08 -1.20
CA PRO A 322 -3.39 2.91 -1.46
C PRO A 322 -2.52 2.32 -0.33
N THR A 323 -1.30 1.83 -0.66
CA THR A 323 -0.42 1.04 0.24
C THR A 323 0.03 1.84 1.44
N GLU A 324 0.19 3.15 1.25
CA GLU A 324 0.62 4.06 2.31
C GLU A 324 -0.36 4.06 3.49
N LYS A 325 -1.63 3.68 3.25
CA LYS A 325 -2.66 3.60 4.28
C LYS A 325 -2.74 2.23 4.97
N ASN A 326 -1.98 1.21 4.57
CA ASN A 326 -2.05 -0.09 5.23
C ASN A 326 -1.57 -0.01 6.69
N SER A 327 -0.50 0.74 6.94
CA SER A 327 -0.10 1.07 8.30
C SER A 327 -1.16 1.91 9.00
N GLU A 328 -1.82 2.84 8.32
CA GLU A 328 -2.94 3.61 8.88
C GLU A 328 -4.07 2.68 9.34
N TYR A 329 -4.59 1.81 8.48
CA TYR A 329 -5.67 0.88 8.83
C TYR A 329 -5.24 -0.15 9.88
N MET A 330 -4.01 -0.68 9.82
CA MET A 330 -3.52 -1.61 10.84
C MET A 330 -3.41 -0.90 12.21
N LEU A 331 -2.88 0.32 12.24
CA LEU A 331 -2.78 1.14 13.44
C LEU A 331 -4.16 1.63 13.94
N GLU A 332 -5.12 1.85 13.04
CA GLU A 332 -6.52 2.17 13.38
C GLU A 332 -7.26 0.94 13.94
N SER A 333 -6.91 -0.26 13.50
CA SER A 333 -7.52 -1.52 13.96
C SER A 333 -7.06 -1.93 15.36
N LEU A 334 -5.92 -1.41 15.80
CA LEU A 334 -5.27 -1.76 17.06
C LEU A 334 -4.97 -0.50 17.86
N ASP A 335 -5.86 -0.13 18.79
CA ASP A 335 -5.53 0.88 19.78
C ASP A 335 -4.72 0.25 20.93
N PRO A 336 -3.42 0.54 21.08
CA PRO A 336 -2.60 -0.04 22.15
C PRO A 336 -3.09 0.35 23.54
N LYS A 337 -3.84 1.44 23.69
CA LYS A 337 -4.45 1.82 24.97
C LYS A 337 -5.47 0.78 25.42
N ASP A 338 -6.27 0.24 24.50
CA ASP A 338 -7.27 -0.77 24.84
C ASP A 338 -6.59 -2.07 25.31
N MET A 339 -5.46 -2.44 24.68
CA MET A 339 -4.62 -3.56 25.16
C MET A 339 -4.06 -3.33 26.57
N VAL A 340 -3.58 -2.11 26.87
CA VAL A 340 -3.11 -1.72 28.20
C VAL A 340 -4.25 -1.82 29.22
N THR A 341 -5.45 -1.35 28.87
CA THR A 341 -6.62 -1.42 29.73
C THR A 341 -7.00 -2.87 30.03
N VAL A 342 -6.99 -3.77 29.04
CA VAL A 342 -7.21 -5.21 29.27
C VAL A 342 -6.20 -5.77 30.27
N GLN A 343 -4.91 -5.49 30.10
CA GLN A 343 -3.85 -5.98 31.00
C GLN A 343 -3.98 -5.44 32.44
N LYS A 344 -4.37 -4.17 32.58
CA LYS A 344 -4.68 -3.57 33.87
C LYS A 344 -5.85 -4.30 34.55
N LEU A 345 -6.95 -4.54 33.84
CA LEU A 345 -8.10 -5.25 34.36
C LEU A 345 -7.78 -6.72 34.71
N GLN A 346 -6.90 -7.38 33.95
CA GLN A 346 -6.38 -8.71 34.29
C GLN A 346 -5.59 -8.71 35.61
N CYS A 347 -4.78 -7.67 35.86
CA CYS A 347 -4.10 -7.50 37.14
C CYS A 347 -5.08 -7.28 38.30
N GLU A 348 -6.09 -6.43 38.11
CA GLU A 348 -7.14 -6.18 39.11
C GLU A 348 -7.91 -7.47 39.43
N LYS A 349 -8.30 -8.24 38.40
CA LYS A 349 -8.94 -9.55 38.57
C LYS A 349 -8.07 -10.48 39.40
N ARG A 350 -6.78 -10.55 39.10
CA ARG A 350 -5.84 -11.42 39.82
C ARG A 350 -5.67 -11.02 41.28
N ILE A 351 -5.65 -9.72 41.59
CA ILE A 351 -5.62 -9.24 42.98
C ILE A 351 -6.86 -9.73 43.75
N ILE A 352 -8.06 -9.64 43.16
CA ILE A 352 -9.30 -10.12 43.79
C ILE A 352 -9.22 -11.63 44.07
N GLU A 353 -8.66 -12.42 43.14
CA GLU A 353 -8.44 -13.86 43.34
C GLU A 353 -7.46 -14.13 44.50
N ILE A 354 -6.36 -13.36 44.58
CA ILE A 354 -5.37 -13.48 45.64
C ILE A 354 -6.00 -13.13 46.99
N ASP A 355 -6.75 -12.04 47.09
CA ASP A 355 -7.39 -11.61 48.34
C ASP A 355 -8.38 -12.65 48.87
N LYS A 356 -9.15 -13.29 47.99
CA LYS A 356 -10.04 -14.40 48.37
C LYS A 356 -9.28 -15.63 48.87
N LYS A 357 -8.09 -15.91 48.30
CA LYS A 357 -7.22 -17.02 48.77
C LYS A 357 -6.58 -16.68 50.13
N LEU A 358 -6.01 -15.50 50.27
CA LEU A 358 -5.38 -15.03 51.50
C LEU A 358 -6.37 -14.96 52.66
N GLY A 359 -7.61 -14.51 52.41
CA GLY A 359 -8.67 -14.45 53.43
C GLY A 359 -9.10 -15.83 53.98
N ARG A 360 -8.72 -16.93 53.32
CA ARG A 360 -9.00 -18.31 53.75
C ARG A 360 -7.75 -19.06 54.23
N MET A 361 -6.59 -18.42 54.20
CA MET A 361 -5.28 -19.03 54.41
C MET A 361 -4.64 -18.51 55.70
N SER A 362 -4.05 -19.41 56.50
CA SER A 362 -3.22 -19.01 57.64
C SER A 362 -1.90 -18.41 57.16
N ASN A 363 -1.40 -17.41 57.88
CA ASN A 363 -0.08 -16.79 57.67
C ASN A 363 1.11 -17.77 57.73
N ASN A 364 0.93 -18.95 58.32
CA ASN A 364 1.94 -20.01 58.35
C ASN A 364 1.95 -20.89 57.08
N ASN A 365 1.04 -20.64 56.14
CA ASN A 365 1.02 -21.36 54.87
C ASN A 365 2.21 -20.92 54.00
N PRO A 366 2.99 -21.86 53.43
CA PRO A 366 4.15 -21.53 52.61
C PRO A 366 3.83 -20.66 51.37
N ASP A 367 2.60 -20.69 50.87
CA ASP A 367 2.15 -19.85 49.76
C ASP A 367 1.76 -18.43 50.18
N TYR A 368 1.59 -18.15 51.48
CA TYR A 368 1.07 -16.85 51.95
C TYR A 368 1.98 -15.70 51.55
N THR A 369 3.27 -15.79 51.86
CA THR A 369 4.27 -14.76 51.51
C THR A 369 4.39 -14.58 50.00
N ARG A 370 4.34 -15.68 49.23
CA ARG A 370 4.39 -15.65 47.77
C ARG A 370 3.21 -14.87 47.19
N LEU A 371 2.00 -15.15 47.65
CA LEU A 371 0.78 -14.49 47.20
C LEU A 371 0.75 -13.00 47.58
N VAL A 372 1.28 -12.63 48.76
CA VAL A 372 1.42 -11.22 49.17
C VAL A 372 2.41 -10.48 48.27
N ASN A 373 3.55 -11.09 47.93
CA ASN A 373 4.54 -10.50 47.03
C ASN A 373 3.98 -10.36 45.60
N GLU A 374 3.29 -11.40 45.10
CA GLU A 374 2.58 -11.37 43.81
C GLU A 374 1.57 -10.22 43.77
N LYS A 375 0.73 -10.07 44.81
CA LYS A 375 -0.24 -8.97 44.94
C LYS A 375 0.44 -7.60 44.85
N ARG A 376 1.51 -7.37 45.62
CA ARG A 376 2.24 -6.08 45.63
C ARG A 376 2.87 -5.75 44.28
N CYS A 377 3.39 -6.76 43.58
CA CYS A 377 3.91 -6.58 42.21
C CYS A 377 2.79 -6.20 41.24
N LEU A 378 1.62 -6.86 41.32
CA LEU A 378 0.46 -6.54 40.48
C LEU A 378 -0.08 -5.13 40.76
N GLU A 379 -0.12 -4.70 42.02
CA GLU A 379 -0.49 -3.32 42.39
C GLU A 379 0.46 -2.30 41.75
N THR A 380 1.77 -2.59 41.75
CA THR A 380 2.77 -1.75 41.09
C THR A 380 2.55 -1.72 39.57
N LYS A 381 2.29 -2.88 38.94
CA LYS A 381 1.95 -2.94 37.51
C LYS A 381 0.69 -2.14 37.16
N ILE A 382 -0.34 -2.16 38.00
CA ILE A 382 -1.56 -1.36 37.78
C ILE A 382 -1.23 0.13 37.76
N VAL A 383 -0.37 0.61 38.67
CA VAL A 383 0.09 2.00 38.67
C VAL A 383 0.84 2.31 37.37
N ASP A 384 1.74 1.42 36.93
CA ASP A 384 2.50 1.60 35.69
C ASP A 384 1.57 1.60 34.45
N TYR A 385 0.57 0.72 34.39
CA TYR A 385 -0.43 0.71 33.32
C TYR A 385 -1.29 1.98 33.33
N LYS A 386 -1.69 2.51 34.48
CA LYS A 386 -2.42 3.80 34.56
C LYS A 386 -1.58 4.95 33.99
N LYS A 387 -0.29 4.99 34.30
CA LYS A 387 0.63 5.99 33.72
C LYS A 387 0.75 5.83 32.21
N ALA A 388 0.84 4.58 31.72
CA ALA A 388 0.87 4.30 30.28
C ALA A 388 -0.42 4.73 29.57
N GLU A 389 -1.60 4.49 30.17
CA GLU A 389 -2.89 4.97 29.65
C GLU A 389 -2.92 6.49 29.55
N THR A 390 -2.51 7.21 30.62
CA THR A 390 -2.42 8.67 30.60
C THR A 390 -1.47 9.14 29.51
N LYS A 391 -0.30 8.50 29.35
CA LYS A 391 0.65 8.90 28.32
C LYS A 391 0.10 8.70 26.91
N MET A 392 -0.64 7.61 26.67
CA MET A 392 -1.29 7.36 25.39
C MET A 392 -2.44 8.33 25.10
N ILE A 393 -3.12 8.84 26.12
CA ILE A 393 -4.10 9.93 25.98
C ILE A 393 -3.37 11.23 25.61
N GLU A 394 -2.27 11.57 26.30
CA GLU A 394 -1.45 12.75 25.97
C GLU A 394 -0.93 12.71 24.52
N ILE A 395 -0.43 11.57 24.04
CA ILE A 395 0.03 11.42 22.65
C ILE A 395 -1.13 11.68 21.67
N LYS A 396 -2.32 11.15 21.97
CA LYS A 396 -3.51 11.38 21.14
C LYS A 396 -3.88 12.87 21.10
N ASP A 397 -3.84 13.54 22.24
CA ASP A 397 -4.20 14.96 22.33
C ASP A 397 -3.15 15.85 21.65
N LEU A 398 -1.86 15.51 21.74
CA LEU A 398 -0.76 16.19 21.04
C LEU A 398 -0.94 16.13 19.51
N HIS A 399 -1.43 14.99 19.00
CA HIS A 399 -1.64 14.74 17.57
C HIS A 399 -3.12 14.81 17.17
N ALA A 400 -3.91 15.66 17.82
CA ALA A 400 -5.35 15.77 17.55
C ALA A 400 -5.68 16.08 16.07
N GLU A 401 -4.80 16.84 15.39
CA GLU A 401 -4.95 17.20 13.98
C GLU A 401 -4.42 16.13 13.01
N ASN A 402 -3.63 15.15 13.50
CA ASN A 402 -3.10 14.05 12.71
C ASN A 402 -3.23 12.71 13.45
N PRO A 403 -4.41 12.06 13.40
CA PRO A 403 -4.66 10.81 14.11
C PRO A 403 -3.72 9.66 13.74
N HIS A 404 -3.21 9.64 12.50
CA HIS A 404 -2.27 8.60 12.06
C HIS A 404 -0.94 8.69 12.80
N GLU A 405 -0.34 9.88 12.86
CA GLU A 405 0.92 10.11 13.57
C GLU A 405 0.74 9.84 15.07
N GLY A 406 -0.40 10.23 15.65
CA GLY A 406 -0.75 9.89 17.02
C GLY A 406 -0.82 8.39 17.30
N ASN A 407 -1.44 7.60 16.41
CA ASN A 407 -1.51 6.14 16.55
C ASN A 407 -0.14 5.47 16.39
N LYS A 408 0.69 5.96 15.46
CA LYS A 408 2.06 5.49 15.25
C LYS A 408 2.93 5.74 16.48
N GLU A 409 2.88 6.93 17.06
CA GLU A 409 3.63 7.26 18.27
C GLU A 409 3.14 6.45 19.48
N LYS A 410 1.82 6.26 19.63
CA LYS A 410 1.25 5.37 20.66
C LYS A 410 1.76 3.93 20.55
N MET A 411 1.81 3.39 19.33
CA MET A 411 2.32 2.03 19.10
C MET A 411 3.82 1.92 19.36
N ASN A 412 4.59 2.94 18.99
CA ASN A 412 6.01 2.99 19.33
C ASN A 412 6.21 2.97 20.86
N TYR A 413 5.52 3.85 21.59
CA TYR A 413 5.53 3.88 23.05
C TYR A 413 5.10 2.54 23.67
N PHE A 414 4.08 1.89 23.11
CA PHE A 414 3.66 0.57 23.55
C PHE A 414 4.78 -0.46 23.43
N PHE A 415 5.48 -0.54 22.30
CA PHE A 415 6.55 -1.52 22.11
C PHE A 415 7.79 -1.21 22.95
N THR A 416 8.19 0.06 23.08
CA THR A 416 9.43 0.44 23.76
C THR A 416 9.26 0.49 25.28
N GLU A 417 8.14 1.01 25.77
CA GLU A 417 7.96 1.29 27.21
C GLU A 417 6.98 0.34 27.89
N VAL A 418 5.89 -0.04 27.24
CA VAL A 418 4.84 -0.83 27.89
C VAL A 418 5.13 -2.33 27.83
N SER A 419 5.34 -2.85 26.62
CA SER A 419 5.52 -4.29 26.36
C SER A 419 6.75 -4.81 27.10
N GLN A 420 7.88 -4.09 26.99
CA GLN A 420 9.14 -4.49 27.58
C GLN A 420 9.19 -4.26 29.10
N ASN A 421 8.79 -3.07 29.58
CA ASN A 421 9.05 -2.70 30.97
C ASN A 421 7.90 -3.05 31.93
N ILE A 422 6.67 -3.21 31.42
CA ILE A 422 5.48 -3.48 32.26
C ILE A 422 4.92 -4.88 32.00
N MET A 423 4.61 -5.23 30.74
CA MET A 423 3.96 -6.51 30.42
C MET A 423 4.92 -7.69 30.66
N ALA A 424 6.13 -7.64 30.10
CA ALA A 424 7.11 -8.72 30.19
C ALA A 424 7.69 -8.92 31.61
N ARG A 425 7.66 -7.89 32.47
CA ARG A 425 8.13 -8.00 33.87
C ARG A 425 7.31 -9.04 34.62
N ARG A 426 7.85 -10.21 34.94
CA ARG A 426 7.10 -11.21 35.71
C ARG A 426 6.89 -10.75 37.15
N CYS A 427 5.76 -11.11 37.72
CA CYS A 427 5.53 -11.01 39.15
C CYS A 427 5.94 -12.33 39.82
N ASP A 428 7.21 -12.70 39.62
CA ASP A 428 7.84 -13.82 40.28
C ASP A 428 8.69 -13.27 41.45
N ASN A 429 8.82 -14.09 42.51
CA ASN A 429 9.43 -13.81 43.82
C ASN A 429 10.44 -12.66 43.92
#